data_AF-A0A971I8Q4-F1
#
_entry.id   AF-A0A971I8Q4-F1
#
_cell.length_a   1.000
_cell.length_b   1.000
_cell.length_c   1.000
_cell.angle_alpha   90.00
_cell.angle_beta   90.00
_cell.angle_gamma   90.00
#
_symmetry.space_group_name_H-M   'P 1'
#
loop_
_entity.id
_entity.type
_entity.pdbx_description
1 polymer ?
#
loop_
_entity_poly.entity_id
_entity_poly.type
_entity_poly.pdbx_seq_one_letter_code
_entity_poly.pdbx_strand_id
1 'polypeptide(L)'
;MSEYGHAFSGLAKEHKLTDQELIRAIRFITAAEYEAIQLYMQLAESIDNELAIEALKDIADEERVHAGEFLRLFKELDSDEEKFYAEGAEEVEEIEKLKK
;
A
#
# COMPACT_ATOMS: atom_id res chain seq x y z
N MET A 1 -16.70 7.32 13.98
CA MET A 1 -16.00 7.20 12.68
C MET A 1 -15.89 8.60 12.13
N SER A 2 -14.69 9.00 11.71
CA SER A 2 -14.24 10.38 11.48
C SER A 2 -13.54 11.01 12.69
N GLU A 3 -12.22 10.78 12.75
CA GLU A 3 -11.10 11.68 13.14
C GLU A 3 -9.84 11.27 12.32
N TYR A 4 -10.01 10.82 11.07
CA TYR A 4 -8.99 10.05 10.32
C TYR A 4 -7.91 10.89 9.61
N GLY A 5 -7.71 12.13 10.02
CA GLY A 5 -6.74 13.02 9.38
C GLY A 5 -5.71 13.46 10.39
N HIS A 6 -4.49 12.92 10.34
CA HIS A 6 -3.29 13.67 10.66
C HIS A 6 -2.07 12.82 10.28
N ALA A 7 -1.48 13.05 9.11
CA ALA A 7 -0.02 13.12 9.08
C ALA A 7 0.37 14.41 9.84
N PHE A 8 -0.13 15.57 9.38
CA PHE A 8 -0.33 16.83 10.13
C PHE A 8 -1.61 17.63 9.67
N SER A 9 -2.65 16.94 9.16
CA SER A 9 -4.07 17.35 8.88
C SER A 9 -4.38 18.76 8.36
N GLY A 10 -3.48 19.31 7.55
CA GLY A 10 -3.77 20.53 6.79
C GLY A 10 -2.61 21.49 6.77
N LEU A 11 -1.64 21.32 7.68
CA LEU A 11 -0.37 22.05 7.67
C LEU A 11 0.79 21.06 7.63
N ALA A 12 1.88 21.44 6.97
CA ALA A 12 3.12 20.68 7.06
C ALA A 12 3.70 20.78 8.49
N LYS A 13 4.50 19.79 8.91
CA LYS A 13 5.34 19.93 10.10
C LYS A 13 6.16 21.23 10.03
N GLU A 14 6.41 21.84 11.18
CA GLU A 14 7.34 22.98 11.28
C GLU A 14 8.77 22.63 10.83
N HIS A 15 9.13 21.35 10.81
CA HIS A 15 10.39 20.81 10.31
C HIS A 15 10.16 19.68 9.29
N LYS A 16 11.11 19.49 8.38
CA LYS A 16 11.08 18.35 7.44
C LYS A 16 11.35 17.04 8.19
N LEU A 17 10.79 15.95 7.66
CA LEU A 17 11.09 14.61 8.15
C LEU A 17 12.56 14.29 7.93
N THR A 18 13.14 13.54 8.85
CA THR A 18 14.38 12.80 8.61
C THR A 18 14.14 11.66 7.61
N ASP A 19 15.20 11.15 6.98
CA ASP A 19 15.08 10.04 6.02
C ASP A 19 14.39 8.81 6.65
N GLN A 20 14.72 8.50 7.90
CA GLN A 20 14.10 7.41 8.65
C GLN A 20 12.62 7.65 8.95
N GLU A 21 12.22 8.88 9.24
CA GLU A 21 10.80 9.22 9.40
C GLU A 21 10.06 9.18 8.06
N LEU A 22 10.70 9.58 6.95
CA LEU A 22 10.13 9.49 5.61
C LEU A 22 9.86 8.03 5.23
N ILE A 23 10.84 7.14 5.39
CA ILE A 23 10.68 5.70 5.11
C ILE A 23 9.52 5.12 5.93
N ARG A 24 9.43 5.45 7.24
CA ARG A 24 8.30 5.02 8.08
C ARG A 24 6.97 5.57 7.59
N ALA A 25 6.92 6.84 7.19
CA ALA A 25 5.70 7.45 6.65
C ALA A 25 5.25 6.77 5.35
N ILE A 26 6.19 6.43 4.46
CA ILE A 26 5.88 5.71 3.22
C ILE A 26 5.32 4.32 3.54
N ARG A 27 5.84 3.60 4.55
CA ARG A 27 5.28 2.29 4.95
C ARG A 27 3.82 2.41 5.40
N PHE A 28 3.47 3.47 6.14
CA PHE A 28 2.09 3.71 6.56
C PHE A 28 1.15 4.03 5.39
N ILE A 29 1.57 4.85 4.43
CA ILE A 29 0.71 5.14 3.27
C ILE A 29 0.61 3.94 2.32
N THR A 30 1.66 3.12 2.17
CA THR A 30 1.56 1.83 1.46
C THR A 30 0.54 0.90 2.12
N ALA A 31 0.51 0.84 3.47
CA ALA A 31 -0.51 0.07 4.18
C ALA A 31 -1.92 0.65 3.99
N ALA A 32 -2.05 1.97 3.88
CA ALA A 32 -3.32 2.64 3.60
C ALA A 32 -3.86 2.28 2.21
N GLU A 33 -3.01 2.14 1.18
CA GLU A 33 -3.46 1.67 -0.13
C GLU A 33 -4.05 0.25 -0.06
N TYR A 34 -3.42 -0.66 0.69
CA TYR A 34 -3.97 -2.01 0.89
C TYR A 34 -5.28 -2.02 1.69
N GLU A 35 -5.45 -1.12 2.66
CA GLU A 35 -6.73 -0.91 3.34
C GLU A 35 -7.80 -0.41 2.37
N ALA A 36 -7.46 0.57 1.51
CA ALA A 36 -8.37 1.10 0.51
C ALA A 36 -8.84 0.02 -0.48
N ILE A 37 -7.91 -0.78 -1.01
CA ILE A 37 -8.23 -1.94 -1.87
C ILE A 37 -9.26 -2.84 -1.20
N GLN A 38 -9.02 -3.23 0.06
CA GLN A 38 -9.90 -4.12 0.80
C GLN A 38 -11.29 -3.52 1.01
N LEU A 39 -11.37 -2.23 1.37
CA LEU A 39 -12.63 -1.53 1.58
C LEU A 39 -13.46 -1.43 0.29
N TYR A 40 -12.82 -1.08 -0.84
CA TYR A 40 -13.50 -0.93 -2.12
C TYR A 40 -13.98 -2.27 -2.67
N MET A 41 -13.13 -3.30 -2.65
CA MET A 41 -13.51 -4.63 -3.13
C MET A 41 -14.64 -5.23 -2.28
N GLN A 42 -14.54 -5.14 -0.95
CA GLN A 42 -15.58 -5.65 -0.07
C GLN A 42 -16.92 -4.93 -0.27
N LEU A 43 -16.90 -3.61 -0.49
CA LEU A 43 -18.12 -2.86 -0.79
C LEU A 43 -18.69 -3.24 -2.16
N ALA A 44 -17.84 -3.37 -3.18
CA ALA A 44 -18.25 -3.79 -4.52
C ALA A 44 -18.91 -5.18 -4.53
N GLU A 45 -18.42 -6.10 -3.71
CA GLU A 45 -19.01 -7.43 -3.52
C GLU A 45 -20.35 -7.41 -2.75
N SER A 46 -20.69 -6.29 -2.10
CA SER A 46 -21.82 -6.17 -1.17
C SER A 46 -22.98 -5.30 -1.68
N ILE A 47 -22.96 -4.89 -2.96
CA ILE A 47 -23.98 -4.00 -3.55
C ILE A 47 -24.42 -4.51 -4.92
N ASP A 48 -25.62 -4.09 -5.38
CA ASP A 48 -26.18 -4.48 -6.69
C ASP A 48 -26.02 -3.41 -7.78
N ASN A 49 -25.56 -2.19 -7.43
CA ASN A 49 -25.47 -1.09 -8.39
C ASN A 49 -24.27 -1.28 -9.32
N GLU A 50 -24.52 -1.74 -10.56
CA GLU A 50 -23.47 -2.07 -11.54
C GLU A 50 -22.45 -0.94 -11.76
N LEU A 51 -22.90 0.31 -11.88
CA LEU A 51 -22.01 1.45 -12.06
C LEU A 51 -21.05 1.62 -10.86
N ALA A 52 -21.56 1.48 -9.63
CA ALA A 52 -20.74 1.59 -8.43
C ALA A 52 -19.77 0.42 -8.29
N ILE A 53 -20.18 -0.80 -8.66
CA ILE A 53 -19.31 -1.99 -8.64
C ILE A 53 -18.11 -1.79 -9.58
N GLU A 54 -18.36 -1.39 -10.82
CA GLU A 54 -17.29 -1.17 -11.80
C GLU A 54 -16.35 -0.05 -11.35
N ALA A 55 -16.88 1.07 -10.88
CA ALA A 55 -16.06 2.17 -10.37
C ALA A 55 -15.19 1.77 -9.16
N LEU A 56 -15.75 1.04 -8.19
CA LEU A 56 -15.01 0.61 -7.00
C LEU A 56 -13.89 -0.39 -7.34
N LYS A 57 -14.12 -1.29 -8.30
CA LYS A 57 -13.09 -2.23 -8.76
C LYS A 57 -11.96 -1.52 -9.50
N ASP A 58 -12.31 -0.58 -10.37
CA ASP A 58 -11.32 0.24 -11.11
C ASP A 58 -10.45 1.04 -10.13
N ILE A 59 -11.06 1.72 -9.16
CA ILE A 59 -10.33 2.44 -8.10
C ILE A 59 -9.43 1.47 -7.31
N ALA A 60 -9.94 0.29 -6.93
CA ALA A 60 -9.13 -0.69 -6.21
C ALA A 60 -7.91 -1.17 -7.02
N ASP A 61 -8.02 -1.30 -8.34
CA ASP A 61 -6.89 -1.62 -9.20
C ASP A 61 -5.89 -0.45 -9.32
N GLU A 62 -6.35 0.81 -9.30
CA GLU A 62 -5.47 1.98 -9.22
C GLU A 62 -4.67 2.02 -7.91
N GLU A 63 -5.26 1.67 -6.77
CA GLU A 63 -4.52 1.65 -5.48
C GLU A 63 -3.40 0.59 -5.48
N ARG A 64 -3.52 -0.47 -6.28
CA ARG A 64 -2.41 -1.45 -6.48
C ARG A 64 -1.25 -0.83 -7.24
N VAL A 65 -1.52 0.09 -8.16
CA VAL A 65 -0.49 0.87 -8.86
C VAL A 65 0.21 1.79 -7.86
N HIS A 66 -0.53 2.50 -7.02
CA HIS A 66 0.04 3.35 -5.97
C HIS A 66 0.93 2.56 -4.99
N ALA A 67 0.48 1.38 -4.54
CA ALA A 67 1.31 0.48 -3.74
C ALA A 67 2.63 0.11 -4.45
N GLY A 68 2.58 -0.15 -5.76
CA GLY A 68 3.75 -0.40 -6.59
C GLY A 68 4.73 0.78 -6.69
N GLU A 69 4.22 2.01 -6.79
CA GLU A 69 5.04 3.22 -6.79
C GLU A 69 5.84 3.36 -5.48
N PHE A 70 5.20 3.13 -4.33
CA PHE A 70 5.87 3.16 -3.03
C PHE A 70 6.93 2.06 -2.89
N LEU A 71 6.64 0.84 -3.37
CA LEU A 71 7.63 -0.23 -3.39
C LEU A 71 8.88 0.15 -4.19
N ARG A 72 8.72 0.83 -5.34
CA ARG A 72 9.87 1.36 -6.08
C ARG A 72 10.60 2.44 -5.30
N LEU A 73 9.89 3.33 -4.58
CA LEU A 73 10.53 4.35 -3.76
C LEU A 73 11.38 3.75 -2.63
N PHE A 74 10.95 2.65 -1.99
CA PHE A 74 11.77 1.99 -0.97
C PHE A 74 13.13 1.55 -1.50
N LYS A 75 13.21 1.06 -2.74
CA LYS A 75 14.49 0.71 -3.36
C LYS A 75 15.47 1.88 -3.46
N GLU A 76 14.94 3.11 -3.59
CA GLU A 76 15.75 4.32 -3.64
C GLU A 76 16.18 4.80 -2.25
N LEU A 77 15.28 4.68 -1.27
CA LEU A 77 15.44 5.27 0.06
C LEU A 77 16.12 4.32 1.06
N ASP A 78 16.00 3.01 0.87
CA ASP A 78 16.52 1.98 1.76
C ASP A 78 16.90 0.72 0.95
N SER A 79 18.19 0.58 0.64
CA SER A 79 18.69 -0.56 -0.15
C SER A 79 18.52 -1.92 0.53
N ASP A 80 18.29 -1.95 1.85
CA ASP A 80 18.07 -3.20 2.57
C ASP A 80 16.62 -3.71 2.42
N GLU A 81 15.63 -2.83 2.21
CA GLU A 81 14.24 -3.23 1.88
C GLU A 81 14.19 -4.11 0.63
N GLU A 82 14.94 -3.76 -0.43
CA GLU A 82 14.97 -4.57 -1.65
C GLU A 82 15.50 -5.99 -1.41
N LYS A 83 16.51 -6.13 -0.54
CA LYS A 83 17.08 -7.45 -0.21
C LYS A 83 16.06 -8.31 0.51
N PHE A 84 15.37 -7.75 1.51
CA PHE A 84 14.33 -8.49 2.24
C PHE A 84 13.14 -8.86 1.34
N TYR A 85 12.76 -8.00 0.39
CA TYR A 85 11.72 -8.36 -0.59
C TYR A 85 12.14 -9.50 -1.51
N ALA A 86 13.40 -9.51 -1.96
CA ALA A 86 13.93 -10.59 -2.76
C ALA A 86 13.99 -11.91 -1.96
N GLU A 87 14.49 -11.87 -0.73
CA GLU A 87 14.53 -13.02 0.18
C GLU A 87 13.12 -13.59 0.43
N GLY A 88 12.15 -12.74 0.75
CA GLY A 88 10.76 -13.16 0.92
C GLY A 88 10.14 -13.78 -0.33
N ALA A 89 10.50 -13.31 -1.53
CA ALA A 89 10.07 -13.93 -2.78
C ALA A 89 10.68 -15.34 -2.96
N GLU A 90 11.98 -15.50 -2.70
CA GLU A 90 12.66 -16.80 -2.74
C GLU A 90 12.04 -17.80 -1.76
N GLU A 91 11.70 -17.36 -0.53
CA GLU A 91 11.01 -18.19 0.47
C GLU A 91 9.69 -18.76 -0.07
N VAL A 92 8.89 -17.96 -0.78
CA VAL A 92 7.63 -18.43 -1.38
C VAL A 92 7.90 -19.42 -2.52
N GLU A 93 8.90 -19.17 -3.38
CA GLU A 93 9.27 -20.09 -4.46
C GLU A 93 9.74 -21.45 -3.93
N GLU A 94 10.42 -21.48 -2.78
CA GLU A 94 10.79 -22.72 -2.10
C GLU A 94 9.56 -23.49 -1.62
N ILE A 95 8.57 -22.80 -1.03
CA ILE A 95 7.30 -23.40 -0.61
C ILE A 95 6.54 -23.99 -1.81
N GLU A 96 6.53 -23.32 -2.96
CA GLU A 96 5.89 -23.82 -4.17
C GLU A 96 6.51 -25.13 -4.68
N LYS A 97 7.84 -25.27 -4.57
CA LYS A 97 8.56 -26.49 -4.95
C LYS A 97 8.19 -27.68 -4.05
N LEU A 98 7.80 -27.45 -2.80
CA LEU A 98 7.33 -28.50 -1.88
C LEU A 98 5.95 -29.06 -2.25
N LYS A 99 5.17 -28.33 -3.07
CA LYS A 99 3.83 -28.75 -3.52
C LYS A 99 3.86 -29.56 -4.83
N LYS A 100 5.04 -29.75 -5.44
CA LYS A 100 5.27 -30.57 -6.64
C LYS A 100 5.81 -31.93 -6.26
#